data_AF-A0A6A6T7T1-F1
#
_entry.id   AF-A0A6A6T7T1-F1
#
_cell.length_a   1.000
_cell.length_b   1.000
_cell.length_c   1.000
_cell.angle_alpha   90.00
_cell.angle_beta   90.00
_cell.angle_gamma   90.00
#
_symmetry.space_group_name_H-M   'P 1'
#
loop_
_entity.id
_entity.type
_entity.pdbx_description
1 polymer ?
#
loop_
_entity_poly.entity_id
_entity_poly.type
_entity_poly.pdbx_seq_one_letter_code
_entity_poly.pdbx_strand_id
1 'polypeptide(L)'
;MKSADLLPVDPHKLGRISFSPSTDGLVDDWNIEYESGSHLESLSRAASELATTSTPVAFPTETVYGLGADATRSSAVQAIFAAKGRPADNPLIVHIHSIPQLRSLLSPQDGSRNDATDPIPAIYKPLIQRFWPGPLTIILPNPSPSVLASEVTASLSTFGARMPRSILALALIRLAGVPLAAPSANASTRPSPTAAEHVYDDIGTRIHTIIDGGPCEVGVESTVVDGLSSPPTILRPGGVTVEELRRCPGWENVAVGYKDAGEVDLKPRAPGMKYRHYSPKARVVLYEAGTQAPDVQKMAEADRSVGIIRTKRWKSAAGSSGDAEMEQNNGTEINESNGTNGFVHHASDPLPPAGSDQISSQRANLLQSLTQHQVPHASHINTSGSLDIWEIDLGPDTKGVARGLFSALRELDKKGVSVILVEGIDDTVGDDIAAAVMNRLRKAAESRIKLDGE
;
A
#
# COMPACT_ATOMS: atom_id res chain seq x y z
N MET A 1 -4.47 -27.52 12.36
CA MET A 1 -4.95 -26.13 12.29
C MET A 1 -5.80 -26.01 11.04
N LYS A 2 -7.02 -25.45 11.13
CA LYS A 2 -7.81 -25.14 9.93
C LYS A 2 -7.14 -23.96 9.21
N SER A 3 -6.98 -24.06 7.90
CA SER A 3 -6.55 -22.96 7.04
C SER A 3 -7.67 -21.92 6.93
N ALA A 4 -7.30 -20.67 6.65
CA ALA A 4 -8.24 -19.59 6.38
C ALA A 4 -9.09 -19.90 5.15
N ASP A 5 -10.35 -19.51 5.20
CA ASP A 5 -11.24 -19.49 4.04
C ASP A 5 -10.94 -18.24 3.20
N LEU A 6 -10.72 -18.45 1.90
CA LEU A 6 -10.66 -17.38 0.90
C LEU A 6 -12.09 -17.10 0.42
N LEU A 7 -12.61 -15.93 0.77
CA LEU A 7 -13.97 -15.51 0.44
C LEU A 7 -13.95 -14.55 -0.77
N PRO A 8 -14.32 -15.00 -1.97
CA PRO A 8 -14.28 -14.16 -3.17
C PRO A 8 -15.37 -13.09 -3.12
N VAL A 9 -14.97 -11.83 -3.20
CA VAL A 9 -15.88 -10.68 -3.22
C VAL A 9 -15.54 -9.78 -4.39
N ASP A 10 -16.41 -9.79 -5.40
CA ASP A 10 -16.33 -8.86 -6.51
C ASP A 10 -17.06 -7.55 -6.15
N PRO A 11 -16.36 -6.41 -6.01
CA PRO A 11 -16.98 -5.16 -5.62
C PRO A 11 -18.05 -4.68 -6.62
N HIS A 12 -17.98 -5.08 -7.90
CA HIS A 12 -18.99 -4.76 -8.91
C HIS A 12 -20.31 -5.48 -8.71
N LYS A 13 -20.30 -6.58 -7.95
CA LYS A 13 -21.45 -7.43 -7.68
C LYS A 13 -21.98 -7.29 -6.25
N LEU A 14 -21.47 -6.32 -5.49
CA LEU A 14 -21.96 -6.04 -4.15
C LEU A 14 -23.29 -5.28 -4.15
N GLY A 15 -23.58 -4.56 -5.23
CA GLY A 15 -24.81 -3.79 -5.39
C GLY A 15 -24.57 -2.42 -6.01
N ARG A 16 -25.59 -1.57 -5.96
CA ARG A 16 -25.59 -0.26 -6.61
C ARG A 16 -25.15 0.82 -5.63
N ILE A 17 -24.09 1.54 -5.98
CA ILE A 17 -23.55 2.63 -5.16
C ILE A 17 -24.18 3.96 -5.58
N SER A 18 -24.53 4.79 -4.61
CA SER A 18 -25.01 6.16 -4.81
C SER A 18 -24.29 7.13 -3.89
N PHE A 19 -24.26 8.41 -4.29
CA PHE A 19 -23.56 9.47 -3.57
C PHE A 19 -24.43 10.70 -3.43
N SER A 20 -24.42 11.31 -2.25
CA SER A 20 -25.04 12.61 -1.99
C SER A 20 -24.00 13.59 -1.45
N PRO A 21 -24.10 14.88 -1.81
CA PRO A 21 -23.23 15.91 -1.22
C PRO A 21 -23.29 15.88 0.30
N SER A 22 -22.13 15.94 0.95
CA SER A 22 -22.08 16.02 2.41
C SER A 22 -22.54 17.37 2.93
N THR A 23 -23.17 17.36 4.11
CA THR A 23 -23.62 18.59 4.77
C THR A 23 -22.47 19.46 5.28
N ASP A 24 -21.32 18.86 5.58
CA ASP A 24 -20.13 19.55 6.08
C ASP A 24 -19.07 19.82 5.00
N GLY A 25 -19.33 19.36 3.77
CA GLY A 25 -18.44 19.52 2.62
C GLY A 25 -17.11 18.79 2.76
N LEU A 26 -16.96 17.81 3.67
CA LEU A 26 -15.71 17.07 3.85
C LEU A 26 -15.60 15.89 2.89
N VAL A 27 -16.49 14.90 3.00
CA VAL A 27 -16.51 13.72 2.13
C VAL A 27 -17.96 13.42 1.78
N ASP A 28 -18.29 13.36 0.49
CA ASP A 28 -19.61 12.98 0.00
C ASP A 28 -20.15 11.74 0.72
N ASP A 29 -21.40 11.81 1.16
CA ASP A 29 -22.09 10.66 1.74
C ASP A 29 -22.29 9.62 0.65
N TRP A 30 -22.06 8.35 0.99
CA TRP A 30 -22.20 7.24 0.07
C TRP A 30 -23.19 6.21 0.62
N ASN A 31 -23.98 5.62 -0.25
CA ASN A 31 -24.87 4.50 0.07
C ASN A 31 -24.60 3.33 -0.89
N ILE A 32 -24.93 2.13 -0.44
CA ILE A 32 -24.93 0.94 -1.29
C ILE A 32 -26.26 0.21 -1.09
N GLU A 33 -26.99 0.06 -2.18
CA GLU A 33 -28.14 -0.84 -2.26
C GLU A 33 -27.59 -2.22 -2.57
N TYR A 34 -27.41 -3.03 -1.52
CA TYR A 34 -26.77 -4.34 -1.65
C TYR A 34 -27.59 -5.29 -2.52
N GLU A 35 -26.90 -6.03 -3.39
CA GLU A 35 -27.48 -7.11 -4.16
C GLU A 35 -27.28 -8.44 -3.41
N SER A 36 -28.37 -9.18 -3.21
CA SER A 36 -28.33 -10.49 -2.57
C SER A 36 -27.52 -11.48 -3.40
N GLY A 37 -26.62 -12.22 -2.76
CA GLY A 37 -25.82 -13.25 -3.41
C GLY A 37 -24.56 -13.58 -2.61
N SER A 38 -23.75 -14.48 -3.16
CA SER A 38 -22.57 -15.04 -2.49
C SER A 38 -21.52 -13.99 -2.09
N HIS A 39 -21.41 -12.88 -2.83
CA HIS A 39 -20.48 -11.79 -2.49
C HIS A 39 -20.93 -11.03 -1.24
N LEU A 40 -22.22 -10.70 -1.14
CA LEU A 40 -22.78 -10.07 0.06
C LEU A 40 -22.74 -11.04 1.25
N GLU A 41 -23.04 -12.32 1.05
CA GLU A 41 -22.95 -13.35 2.09
C GLU A 41 -21.53 -13.48 2.64
N SER A 42 -20.53 -13.51 1.74
CA SER A 42 -19.11 -13.53 2.09
C SER A 42 -18.70 -12.30 2.90
N LEU A 43 -19.09 -11.11 2.44
CA LEU A 43 -18.80 -9.85 3.12
C LEU A 43 -19.50 -9.76 4.48
N SER A 44 -20.75 -10.22 4.57
CA SER A 44 -21.55 -10.22 5.81
C SER A 44 -21.02 -11.22 6.83
N ARG A 45 -20.54 -12.39 6.39
CA ARG A 45 -19.85 -13.36 7.24
C ARG A 45 -18.61 -12.73 7.87
N ALA A 46 -17.76 -12.11 7.05
CA ALA A 46 -16.55 -11.43 7.52
C ALA A 46 -16.87 -10.26 8.47
N ALA A 47 -17.87 -9.44 8.15
CA ALA A 47 -18.34 -8.35 9.00
C ALA A 47 -18.83 -8.86 10.36
N SER A 48 -19.60 -9.95 10.37
CA SER A 48 -20.06 -10.59 11.60
C SER A 48 -18.90 -11.13 12.45
N GLU A 49 -17.90 -11.74 11.83
CA GLU A 49 -16.70 -12.22 12.55
C GLU A 49 -15.93 -11.06 13.21
N LEU A 50 -15.76 -9.94 12.48
CA LEU A 50 -15.14 -8.72 13.00
C LEU A 50 -15.90 -8.10 14.17
N ALA A 51 -17.24 -8.13 14.13
CA ALA A 51 -18.09 -7.54 15.16
C ALA A 51 -18.22 -8.43 16.42
N THR A 52 -18.27 -9.75 16.23
CA THR A 52 -18.68 -10.68 17.31
C THR A 52 -17.54 -11.50 17.91
N THR A 53 -16.41 -11.62 17.23
CA THR A 53 -15.27 -12.46 17.67
C THR A 53 -14.02 -11.63 17.91
N SER A 54 -12.98 -12.20 18.52
CA SER A 54 -11.66 -11.54 18.58
C SER A 54 -10.77 -11.90 17.37
N THR A 55 -11.27 -12.67 16.40
CA THR A 55 -10.49 -13.11 15.25
C THR A 55 -10.35 -11.98 14.23
N PRO A 56 -9.13 -11.63 13.81
CA PRO A 56 -8.95 -10.65 12.74
C PRO A 56 -9.34 -11.23 11.38
N VAL A 57 -9.82 -10.35 10.49
CA VAL A 57 -10.15 -10.65 9.10
C VAL A 57 -9.20 -9.90 8.17
N ALA A 58 -8.65 -10.58 7.17
CA ALA A 58 -7.87 -9.91 6.14
C ALA A 58 -8.76 -9.39 5.01
N PHE A 59 -8.52 -8.17 4.53
CA PHE A 59 -9.32 -7.54 3.48
C PHE A 59 -8.47 -6.62 2.59
N PRO A 60 -8.80 -6.46 1.29
CA PRO A 60 -8.08 -5.58 0.39
C PRO A 60 -8.38 -4.11 0.67
N THR A 61 -7.39 -3.25 0.37
CA THR A 61 -7.57 -1.80 0.17
C THR A 61 -6.97 -1.41 -1.18
N GLU A 62 -7.04 -0.15 -1.57
CA GLU A 62 -6.30 0.37 -2.73
C GLU A 62 -4.78 0.31 -2.52
N THR A 63 -4.31 0.30 -1.26
CA THR A 63 -2.87 0.28 -0.94
C THR A 63 -2.29 -1.13 -0.85
N VAL A 64 -2.63 -1.83 0.24
CA VAL A 64 -2.19 -3.19 0.56
C VAL A 64 -3.34 -3.88 1.30
N TYR A 65 -3.32 -5.20 1.40
CA TYR A 65 -4.25 -5.94 2.24
C TYR A 65 -4.02 -5.60 3.72
N GLY A 66 -5.11 -5.30 4.43
CA GLY A 66 -5.13 -5.01 5.85
C GLY A 66 -5.59 -6.23 6.66
N LEU A 67 -5.06 -6.40 7.88
CA LEU A 67 -5.53 -7.38 8.85
C LEU A 67 -6.38 -6.66 9.91
N GLY A 68 -7.68 -6.61 9.71
CA GLY A 68 -8.61 -5.84 10.52
C GLY A 68 -9.12 -6.59 11.74
N ALA A 69 -9.28 -5.87 12.84
CA ALA A 69 -10.14 -6.26 13.96
C ALA A 69 -10.81 -5.01 14.53
N ASP A 70 -11.87 -5.19 15.32
CA ASP A 70 -12.56 -4.10 16.00
C ASP A 70 -11.59 -3.28 16.87
N ALA A 71 -11.41 -1.99 16.52
CA ALA A 71 -10.48 -1.09 17.18
C ALA A 71 -10.87 -0.75 18.63
N THR A 72 -12.10 -1.05 19.05
CA THR A 72 -12.64 -0.73 20.38
C THR A 72 -12.50 -1.89 21.36
N ARG A 73 -12.11 -3.10 20.89
CA ARG A 73 -12.01 -4.30 21.72
C ARG A 73 -10.57 -4.78 21.85
N SER A 74 -10.02 -4.69 23.06
CA SER A 74 -8.62 -5.07 23.34
C SER A 74 -8.28 -6.49 22.90
N SER A 75 -9.15 -7.48 23.16
CA SER A 75 -8.90 -8.87 22.74
C SER A 75 -8.79 -9.03 21.22
N ALA A 76 -9.59 -8.28 20.47
CA ALA A 76 -9.58 -8.29 19.01
C ALA A 76 -8.30 -7.64 18.46
N VAL A 77 -7.89 -6.51 19.04
CA VAL A 77 -6.64 -5.82 18.68
C VAL A 77 -5.41 -6.65 19.05
N GLN A 78 -5.38 -7.29 20.21
CA GLN A 78 -4.31 -8.20 20.63
C GLN A 78 -4.16 -9.40 19.67
N ALA A 79 -5.27 -9.91 19.13
CA ALA A 79 -5.24 -11.00 18.16
C ALA A 79 -4.55 -10.60 16.84
N ILE A 80 -4.60 -9.32 16.42
CA ILE A 80 -3.81 -8.81 15.29
C ILE A 80 -2.31 -9.00 15.56
N PHE A 81 -1.85 -8.57 16.74
CA PHE A 81 -0.44 -8.69 17.12
C PHE A 81 0.00 -10.15 17.21
N ALA A 82 -0.84 -11.01 17.78
CA ALA A 82 -0.59 -12.45 17.88
C ALA A 82 -0.50 -13.11 16.49
N ALA A 83 -1.46 -12.86 15.60
CA ALA A 83 -1.45 -13.41 14.25
C ALA A 83 -0.20 -12.97 13.46
N LYS A 84 0.21 -11.71 13.57
CA LYS A 84 1.38 -11.17 12.86
C LYS A 84 2.72 -11.55 13.49
N GLY A 85 2.75 -11.92 14.77
CA GLY A 85 3.98 -11.98 15.57
C GLY A 85 4.64 -10.60 15.69
N ARG A 86 3.83 -9.55 15.90
CA ARG A 86 4.28 -8.14 15.94
C ARG A 86 4.32 -7.64 17.39
N PRO A 87 5.34 -6.85 17.79
CA PRO A 87 5.35 -6.16 19.08
C PRO A 87 4.17 -5.20 19.26
N ALA A 88 3.60 -5.14 20.46
CA ALA A 88 2.48 -4.27 20.82
C ALA A 88 2.86 -2.79 21.01
N ASP A 89 4.15 -2.44 20.90
CA ASP A 89 4.67 -1.07 21.07
C ASP A 89 4.51 -0.19 19.82
N ASN A 90 3.93 -0.74 18.76
CA ASN A 90 3.83 -0.10 17.45
C ASN A 90 2.34 0.14 17.11
N PRO A 91 1.91 1.42 17.00
CA PRO A 91 0.50 1.74 16.85
C PRO A 91 -0.12 1.16 15.56
N LEU A 92 -1.44 1.11 15.54
CA LEU A 92 -2.26 0.67 14.41
C LEU A 92 -3.01 1.86 13.79
N ILE A 93 -3.32 1.74 12.50
CA ILE A 93 -4.17 2.72 11.81
C ILE A 93 -5.62 2.25 11.92
N VAL A 94 -6.48 3.15 12.37
CA VAL A 94 -7.93 2.94 12.44
C VAL A 94 -8.55 3.30 11.09
N HIS A 95 -9.24 2.33 10.50
CA HIS A 95 -9.97 2.47 9.26
C HIS A 95 -11.44 2.76 9.57
N ILE A 96 -11.97 3.77 8.88
CA ILE A 96 -13.34 4.25 9.03
C ILE A 96 -14.07 4.23 7.70
N HIS A 97 -15.40 4.23 7.76
CA HIS A 97 -16.25 4.26 6.56
C HIS A 97 -17.02 5.58 6.36
N SER A 98 -16.94 6.52 7.30
CA SER A 98 -17.64 7.80 7.21
C SER A 98 -17.08 8.87 8.16
N ILE A 99 -17.33 10.14 7.84
CA ILE A 99 -16.99 11.28 8.72
C ILE A 99 -17.73 11.24 10.06
N PRO A 100 -19.03 10.90 10.14
CA PRO A 100 -19.70 10.66 11.42
C PRO A 100 -19.00 9.63 12.31
N GLN A 101 -18.49 8.53 11.73
CA GLN A 101 -17.72 7.53 12.49
C GLN A 101 -16.42 8.12 13.03
N LEU A 102 -15.70 8.95 12.26
CA LEU A 102 -14.51 9.65 12.75
C LEU A 102 -14.82 10.59 13.92
N ARG A 103 -15.88 11.40 13.82
CA ARG A 103 -16.27 12.32 14.88
C ARG A 103 -16.63 11.61 16.17
N SER A 104 -17.26 10.44 16.08
CA SER A 104 -17.53 9.56 17.22
C SER A 104 -16.24 9.13 17.92
N LEU A 105 -15.21 8.71 17.15
CA LEU A 105 -13.90 8.34 17.69
C LEU A 105 -13.15 9.51 18.37
N LEU A 106 -13.41 10.74 17.93
CA LEU A 106 -12.81 11.96 18.50
C LEU A 106 -13.60 12.54 19.68
N SER A 107 -14.70 11.91 20.07
CA SER A 107 -15.51 12.35 21.21
C SER A 107 -15.10 11.62 22.49
N PRO A 108 -14.79 12.33 23.59
CA PRO A 108 -14.61 11.73 24.91
C PRO A 108 -15.81 10.87 25.32
N GLN A 109 -15.55 9.71 25.93
CA GLN A 109 -16.60 8.75 26.30
C GLN A 109 -17.37 9.12 27.59
N ASP A 110 -16.98 10.19 28.27
CA ASP A 110 -17.64 10.70 29.48
C ASP A 110 -18.70 11.77 29.18
N GLY A 111 -18.96 12.08 27.91
CA GLY A 111 -19.93 13.10 27.50
C GLY A 111 -19.49 14.54 27.78
N SER A 112 -18.23 14.77 28.16
CA SER A 112 -17.69 16.10 28.47
C SER A 112 -17.52 17.03 27.25
N ARG A 113 -17.89 16.56 26.05
CA ARG A 113 -17.64 17.28 24.80
C ARG A 113 -18.54 18.50 24.67
N ASN A 114 -17.94 19.58 24.17
CA ASN A 114 -18.68 20.73 23.68
C ASN A 114 -19.11 20.49 22.22
N ASP A 115 -20.41 20.37 21.97
CA ASP A 115 -20.98 20.16 20.63
C ASP A 115 -20.86 21.39 19.71
N ALA A 116 -20.43 22.54 20.23
CA ALA A 116 -20.30 23.77 19.45
C ALA A 116 -19.16 23.74 18.41
N THR A 117 -18.22 22.79 18.49
CA THR A 117 -17.08 22.70 17.56
C THR A 117 -16.90 21.30 16.97
N ASP A 118 -16.62 21.26 15.67
CA ASP A 118 -16.22 20.06 14.93
C ASP A 118 -14.92 19.51 15.55
N PRO A 119 -14.83 18.22 15.97
CA PRO A 119 -13.67 17.75 16.73
C PRO A 119 -12.50 17.43 15.80
N ILE A 120 -12.72 17.42 14.47
CA ILE A 120 -11.69 17.25 13.47
C ILE A 120 -10.86 18.54 13.41
N PRO A 121 -9.54 18.49 13.72
CA PRO A 121 -8.68 19.67 13.65
C PRO A 121 -8.73 20.34 12.28
N ALA A 122 -8.89 21.67 12.25
CA ALA A 122 -9.11 22.44 11.02
C ALA A 122 -8.02 22.22 9.96
N ILE A 123 -6.77 22.01 10.40
CA ILE A 123 -5.62 21.70 9.54
C ILE A 123 -5.84 20.48 8.62
N TYR A 124 -6.68 19.53 9.02
CA TYR A 124 -6.95 18.33 8.23
C TYR A 124 -8.10 18.46 7.25
N LYS A 125 -8.96 19.48 7.36
CA LYS A 125 -10.14 19.62 6.50
C LYS A 125 -9.79 19.65 5.00
N PRO A 126 -8.77 20.43 4.55
CA PRO A 126 -8.41 20.43 3.14
C PRO A 126 -7.83 19.09 2.65
N LEU A 127 -7.13 18.36 3.53
CA LEU A 127 -6.61 17.04 3.20
C LEU A 127 -7.72 16.00 3.08
N ILE A 128 -8.67 15.99 4.02
CA ILE A 128 -9.84 15.10 3.99
C ILE A 128 -10.65 15.34 2.72
N GLN A 129 -10.94 16.61 2.40
CA GLN A 129 -11.68 16.98 1.19
C GLN A 129 -11.03 16.47 -0.09
N ARG A 130 -9.70 16.54 -0.15
CA ARG A 130 -8.96 16.22 -1.37
C ARG A 130 -8.63 14.73 -1.50
N PHE A 131 -8.23 14.09 -0.41
CA PHE A 131 -7.60 12.78 -0.44
C PHE A 131 -8.44 11.67 0.20
N TRP A 132 -9.57 11.97 0.84
CA TRP A 132 -10.47 10.94 1.37
C TRP A 132 -11.75 10.76 0.52
N PRO A 133 -12.18 9.50 0.28
CA PRO A 133 -11.48 8.25 0.57
C PRO A 133 -10.17 8.11 -0.23
N GLY A 134 -9.10 7.58 0.39
CA GLY A 134 -7.80 7.47 -0.28
C GLY A 134 -6.60 7.05 0.57
N PRO A 135 -5.40 7.05 -0.05
CA PRO A 135 -4.18 6.53 0.53
C PRO A 135 -3.50 7.53 1.48
N LEU A 136 -4.28 8.29 2.24
CA LEU A 136 -3.81 9.24 3.24
C LEU A 136 -4.25 8.83 4.65
N THR A 137 -3.31 8.81 5.58
CA THR A 137 -3.54 8.63 7.01
C THR A 137 -3.18 9.91 7.75
N ILE A 138 -4.08 10.38 8.60
CA ILE A 138 -3.88 11.58 9.43
C ILE A 138 -3.73 11.19 10.90
N ILE A 139 -2.83 11.87 11.62
CA ILE A 139 -2.63 11.68 13.06
C ILE A 139 -3.57 12.59 13.85
N LEU A 140 -4.42 12.01 14.68
CA LEU A 140 -5.44 12.73 15.43
C LEU A 140 -5.22 12.61 16.93
N PRO A 141 -5.67 13.60 17.73
CA PRO A 141 -5.68 13.47 19.17
C PRO A 141 -6.57 12.29 19.59
N ASN A 142 -6.09 11.51 20.55
CA ASN A 142 -6.88 10.45 21.18
C ASN A 142 -7.62 11.03 22.41
N PRO A 143 -8.96 11.07 22.42
CA PRO A 143 -9.71 11.58 23.57
C PRO A 143 -9.44 10.79 24.85
N SER A 144 -9.66 11.42 26.00
CA SER A 144 -9.63 10.76 27.30
C SER A 144 -10.94 11.07 28.03
N PRO A 145 -11.76 10.06 28.38
CA PRO A 145 -11.57 8.64 28.10
C PRO A 145 -11.74 8.30 26.60
N SER A 146 -10.93 7.35 26.10
CA SER A 146 -10.95 6.88 24.72
C SER A 146 -11.90 5.69 24.54
N VAL A 147 -12.54 5.60 23.38
CA VAL A 147 -13.28 4.39 22.94
C VAL A 147 -12.34 3.33 22.34
N LEU A 148 -11.14 3.71 21.92
CA LEU A 148 -10.18 2.81 21.30
C LEU A 148 -9.51 1.95 22.36
N ALA A 149 -9.28 0.68 22.03
CA ALA A 149 -8.43 -0.18 22.84
C ALA A 149 -7.01 0.41 22.94
N SER A 150 -6.40 0.30 24.12
CA SER A 150 -5.09 0.90 24.42
C SER A 150 -3.96 0.45 23.46
N GLU A 151 -4.09 -0.77 22.95
CA GLU A 151 -3.17 -1.42 22.04
C GLU A 151 -3.20 -0.81 20.63
N VAL A 152 -4.29 -0.15 20.25
CA VAL A 152 -4.38 0.58 18.97
C VAL A 152 -3.39 1.75 18.95
N THR A 153 -3.33 2.48 20.05
CA THR A 153 -2.51 3.70 20.16
C THR A 153 -1.13 3.42 20.74
N ALA A 154 -0.86 2.18 21.19
CA ALA A 154 0.30 1.85 21.99
C ALA A 154 0.45 2.81 23.20
N SER A 155 -0.66 3.19 23.83
CA SER A 155 -0.73 4.17 24.92
C SER A 155 -0.26 5.59 24.56
N LEU A 156 -0.29 5.98 23.29
CA LEU A 156 -0.05 7.37 22.86
C LEU A 156 -1.30 8.23 23.06
N SER A 157 -1.10 9.54 23.20
CA SER A 157 -2.16 10.55 23.21
C SER A 157 -2.71 10.86 21.83
N THR A 158 -2.30 10.09 20.81
CA THR A 158 -2.70 10.27 19.41
C THR A 158 -2.97 8.91 18.75
N PHE A 159 -3.75 8.89 17.69
CA PHE A 159 -3.97 7.71 16.84
C PHE A 159 -3.97 8.08 15.35
N GLY A 160 -3.67 7.12 14.48
CA GLY A 160 -3.78 7.32 13.03
C GLY A 160 -5.16 6.89 12.51
N ALA A 161 -5.79 7.71 11.68
CA ALA A 161 -7.06 7.38 11.03
C ALA A 161 -6.95 7.44 9.50
N ARG A 162 -7.74 6.61 8.81
CA ARG A 162 -7.84 6.57 7.35
C ARG A 162 -9.23 6.15 6.88
N MET A 163 -9.75 6.81 5.85
CA MET A 163 -10.89 6.32 5.08
C MET A 163 -10.37 5.70 3.76
N PRO A 164 -10.33 4.36 3.63
CA PRO A 164 -9.72 3.70 2.46
C PRO A 164 -10.56 3.90 1.20
N ARG A 165 -9.91 4.07 0.05
CA ARG A 165 -10.56 4.16 -1.26
C ARG A 165 -10.81 2.78 -1.85
N SER A 166 -11.57 1.97 -1.13
CA SER A 166 -12.00 0.66 -1.56
C SER A 166 -13.45 0.46 -1.14
N ILE A 167 -14.36 0.33 -2.10
CA ILE A 167 -15.78 0.07 -1.81
C ILE A 167 -15.94 -1.18 -0.95
N LEU A 168 -15.17 -2.22 -1.23
CA LEU A 168 -15.18 -3.45 -0.45
C LEU A 168 -14.79 -3.17 1.01
N ALA A 169 -13.69 -2.45 1.25
CA ALA A 169 -13.28 -2.09 2.61
C ALA A 169 -14.31 -1.20 3.32
N LEU A 170 -14.84 -0.18 2.64
CA LEU A 170 -15.87 0.71 3.19
C LEU A 170 -17.15 -0.05 3.54
N ALA A 171 -17.61 -0.94 2.67
CA ALA A 171 -18.77 -1.79 2.88
C ALA A 171 -18.55 -2.79 4.02
N LEU A 172 -17.35 -3.38 4.13
CA LEU A 172 -16.99 -4.25 5.25
C LEU A 172 -17.07 -3.52 6.59
N ILE A 173 -16.42 -2.36 6.70
CA ILE A 173 -16.41 -1.55 7.94
C ILE A 173 -17.85 -1.11 8.27
N ARG A 174 -18.64 -0.69 7.27
CA ARG A 174 -20.05 -0.32 7.47
C ARG A 174 -20.89 -1.50 7.98
N LEU A 175 -20.79 -2.68 7.37
CA LEU A 175 -21.54 -3.87 7.77
C LEU A 175 -21.11 -4.38 9.16
N ALA A 176 -19.82 -4.26 9.49
CA ALA A 176 -19.32 -4.63 10.82
C ALA A 176 -19.82 -3.68 11.91
N GLY A 177 -20.19 -2.43 11.54
CA GLY A 177 -20.71 -1.43 12.46
C GLY A 177 -19.66 -0.87 13.44
N VAL A 178 -18.38 -1.19 13.25
CA VAL A 178 -17.27 -0.82 14.14
C VAL A 178 -16.08 -0.30 13.34
N PRO A 179 -15.28 0.63 13.90
CA PRO A 179 -14.02 1.06 13.29
C PRO A 179 -12.98 -0.08 13.35
N LEU A 180 -12.20 -0.25 12.30
CA LEU A 180 -11.25 -1.38 12.21
C LEU A 180 -9.81 -0.93 12.41
N ALA A 181 -9.13 -1.45 13.44
CA ALA A 181 -7.68 -1.32 13.52
C ALA A 181 -7.07 -2.31 12.54
N ALA A 182 -6.29 -1.83 11.56
CA ALA A 182 -5.75 -2.71 10.51
C ALA A 182 -4.34 -2.28 10.08
N PRO A 183 -3.28 -3.01 10.49
CA PRO A 183 -1.99 -2.97 9.80
C PRO A 183 -2.03 -3.83 8.53
N SER A 184 -0.94 -3.84 7.76
CA SER A 184 -0.78 -4.74 6.62
C SER A 184 -0.94 -6.23 7.02
N ALA A 185 -1.48 -7.07 6.15
CA ALA A 185 -1.84 -8.47 6.47
C ALA A 185 -0.72 -9.50 6.26
N ASN A 186 0.53 -9.12 6.48
CA ASN A 186 1.71 -9.99 6.40
C ASN A 186 2.18 -10.46 7.78
N ALA A 187 2.95 -11.55 7.82
CA ALA A 187 3.78 -11.84 8.99
C ALA A 187 4.78 -10.70 9.20
N SER A 188 5.15 -10.41 10.45
CA SER A 188 6.13 -9.35 10.74
C SER A 188 7.40 -9.52 9.89
N THR A 189 8.05 -8.41 9.51
CA THR A 189 9.22 -8.27 8.61
C THR A 189 9.02 -8.60 7.12
N ARG A 190 8.04 -9.44 6.74
CA ARG A 190 7.78 -9.77 5.32
C ARG A 190 7.28 -8.56 4.50
N PRO A 191 7.42 -8.58 3.15
CA PRO A 191 6.82 -7.57 2.27
C PRO A 191 5.31 -7.39 2.52
N SER A 192 4.75 -6.20 2.31
CA SER A 192 3.31 -6.02 2.49
C SER A 192 2.53 -6.84 1.45
N PRO A 193 1.35 -7.40 1.78
CA PRO A 193 0.59 -8.22 0.85
C PRO A 193 -0.28 -7.32 -0.05
N THR A 194 -0.15 -7.51 -1.35
CA THR A 194 -0.93 -6.81 -2.40
C THR A 194 -1.97 -7.72 -3.08
N ALA A 195 -2.12 -8.95 -2.63
CA ALA A 195 -3.06 -9.95 -3.15
C ALA A 195 -3.45 -10.92 -2.02
N ALA A 196 -4.60 -11.59 -2.15
CA ALA A 196 -5.11 -12.50 -1.12
C ALA A 196 -4.17 -13.71 -0.89
N GLU A 197 -3.55 -14.23 -1.95
CA GLU A 197 -2.55 -15.29 -1.88
C GLU A 197 -1.35 -14.91 -0.99
N HIS A 198 -0.90 -13.65 -1.06
CA HIS A 198 0.19 -13.16 -0.22
C HIS A 198 -0.15 -13.20 1.27
N VAL A 199 -1.43 -12.97 1.61
CA VAL A 199 -1.93 -13.06 2.98
C VAL A 199 -2.01 -14.52 3.41
N TYR A 200 -2.54 -15.38 2.54
CA TYR A 200 -2.69 -16.80 2.81
C TYR A 200 -1.34 -17.47 3.11
N ASP A 201 -0.32 -17.17 2.30
CA ASP A 201 1.05 -17.69 2.45
C ASP A 201 1.71 -17.27 3.79
N ASP A 202 1.40 -16.07 4.25
CA ASP A 202 2.04 -15.49 5.44
C ASP A 202 1.34 -15.90 6.75
N ILE A 203 0.02 -15.80 6.79
CA ILE A 203 -0.77 -15.90 8.02
C ILE A 203 -2.06 -16.72 7.87
N GLY A 204 -2.27 -17.41 6.74
CA GLY A 204 -3.48 -18.19 6.49
C GLY A 204 -3.74 -19.32 7.49
N THR A 205 -2.75 -19.76 8.26
CA THR A 205 -2.93 -20.74 9.36
C THR A 205 -3.22 -20.10 10.72
N ARG A 206 -3.18 -18.76 10.80
CA ARG A 206 -3.31 -17.96 12.03
C ARG A 206 -4.61 -17.16 12.11
N ILE A 207 -5.37 -17.12 11.02
CA ILE A 207 -6.67 -16.43 10.90
C ILE A 207 -7.67 -17.35 10.21
N HIS A 208 -8.96 -17.03 10.30
CA HIS A 208 -10.01 -17.86 9.69
C HIS A 208 -10.51 -17.34 8.35
N THR A 209 -10.41 -16.04 8.09
CA THR A 209 -11.08 -15.40 6.95
C THR A 209 -10.16 -14.44 6.22
N ILE A 210 -10.04 -14.62 4.91
CA ILE A 210 -9.41 -13.69 3.98
C ILE A 210 -10.46 -13.34 2.93
N ILE A 211 -10.83 -12.07 2.82
CA ILE A 211 -11.64 -11.60 1.70
C ILE A 211 -10.72 -11.43 0.49
N ASP A 212 -11.01 -12.16 -0.59
CA ASP A 212 -10.33 -12.01 -1.87
C ASP A 212 -11.11 -11.06 -2.77
N GLY A 213 -10.62 -9.81 -2.88
CA GLY A 213 -11.15 -8.81 -3.80
C GLY A 213 -10.18 -8.48 -4.94
N GLY A 214 -9.22 -9.37 -5.22
CA GLY A 214 -8.20 -9.17 -6.23
C GLY A 214 -7.00 -8.32 -5.78
N PRO A 215 -6.07 -8.00 -6.71
CA PRO A 215 -4.85 -7.27 -6.39
C PRO A 215 -5.07 -5.79 -6.05
N CYS A 216 -4.22 -5.23 -5.19
CA CYS A 216 -4.23 -3.81 -4.84
C CYS A 216 -3.75 -2.90 -5.99
N GLU A 217 -4.23 -1.66 -6.01
CA GLU A 217 -3.95 -0.66 -7.05
C GLU A 217 -2.61 0.07 -6.88
N VAL A 218 -2.34 0.59 -5.68
CA VAL A 218 -1.19 1.45 -5.40
C VAL A 218 0.05 0.62 -5.06
N GLY A 219 -0.12 -0.50 -4.35
CA GLY A 219 0.96 -1.43 -3.98
C GLY A 219 1.97 -0.93 -2.94
N VAL A 220 1.89 0.33 -2.51
CA VAL A 220 2.59 0.87 -1.33
C VAL A 220 1.58 1.34 -0.28
N GLU A 221 2.00 1.44 0.99
CA GLU A 221 1.09 1.89 2.06
C GLU A 221 0.70 3.36 1.95
N SER A 222 -0.30 3.78 2.75
CA SER A 222 -0.73 5.17 2.83
C SER A 222 0.38 6.11 3.30
N THR A 223 0.37 7.34 2.76
CA THR A 223 1.14 8.45 3.32
C THR A 223 0.59 8.76 4.71
N VAL A 224 1.46 8.93 5.70
CA VAL A 224 1.07 9.27 7.08
C VAL A 224 1.54 10.68 7.40
N VAL A 225 0.61 11.54 7.81
CA VAL A 225 0.89 12.95 8.08
C VAL A 225 0.45 13.37 9.48
N ASP A 226 1.24 14.25 10.08
CA ASP A 226 1.01 14.84 11.39
C ASP A 226 0.90 16.37 11.29
N GLY A 227 -0.34 16.85 11.21
CA GLY A 227 -0.73 18.26 11.30
C GLY A 227 -0.92 18.76 12.73
N LEU A 228 -0.69 17.93 13.76
CA LEU A 228 -0.64 18.41 15.16
C LEU A 228 0.72 19.03 15.49
N SER A 229 1.75 18.74 14.68
CA SER A 229 3.05 19.39 14.72
C SER A 229 3.06 20.72 13.96
N SER A 230 3.99 21.60 14.34
CA SER A 230 4.24 22.88 13.64
C SER A 230 5.74 23.00 13.32
N PRO A 231 6.14 23.00 12.03
CA PRO A 231 5.28 22.80 10.85
C PRO A 231 4.68 21.39 10.78
N PRO A 232 3.57 21.18 10.04
CA PRO A 232 3.05 19.84 9.76
C PRO A 232 4.14 18.93 9.16
N THR A 233 4.07 17.63 9.42
CA THR A 233 5.16 16.70 9.06
C THR A 233 4.65 15.43 8.39
N ILE A 234 5.37 14.94 7.37
CA ILE A 234 5.17 13.60 6.79
C ILE A 234 5.96 12.60 7.61
N LEU A 235 5.27 11.67 8.27
CA LEU A 235 5.86 10.60 9.08
C LEU A 235 6.19 9.36 8.26
N ARG A 236 5.47 9.13 7.16
CA ARG A 236 5.71 8.01 6.24
C ARG A 236 5.33 8.38 4.82
N PRO A 237 6.20 8.18 3.82
CA PRO A 237 5.84 8.35 2.41
C PRO A 237 4.95 7.19 1.94
N GLY A 238 4.09 7.48 0.97
CA GLY A 238 3.08 6.57 0.44
C GLY A 238 2.39 7.12 -0.80
N GLY A 239 1.12 6.75 -1.00
CA GLY A 239 0.36 7.10 -2.22
C GLY A 239 -0.08 8.57 -2.40
N VAL A 240 0.26 9.49 -1.50
CA VAL A 240 0.04 10.94 -1.64
C VAL A 240 1.37 11.67 -1.52
N THR A 241 1.69 12.54 -2.48
CA THR A 241 3.01 13.20 -2.56
C THR A 241 3.12 14.47 -1.72
N VAL A 242 4.33 14.90 -1.39
CA VAL A 242 4.61 16.17 -0.72
C VAL A 242 4.14 17.35 -1.56
N GLU A 243 4.27 17.30 -2.90
CA GLU A 243 3.77 18.35 -3.80
C GLU A 243 2.24 18.45 -3.73
N GLU A 244 1.55 17.32 -3.67
CA GLU A 244 0.10 17.28 -3.51
C GLU A 244 -0.33 17.84 -2.16
N LEU A 245 0.40 17.51 -1.09
CA LEU A 245 0.17 18.05 0.26
C LEU A 245 0.42 19.55 0.32
N ARG A 246 1.53 20.05 -0.24
CA ARG A 246 1.89 21.48 -0.26
C ARG A 246 0.90 22.37 -1.00
N ARG A 247 0.08 21.78 -1.89
CA ARG A 247 -1.02 22.48 -2.57
C ARG A 247 -2.28 22.64 -1.71
N CYS A 248 -2.29 22.11 -0.49
CA CYS A 248 -3.43 22.19 0.41
C CYS A 248 -3.23 23.34 1.42
N PRO A 249 -4.27 24.15 1.69
CA PRO A 249 -4.22 25.20 2.70
C PRO A 249 -3.69 24.71 4.06
N GLY A 250 -2.69 25.40 4.60
CA GLY A 250 -2.04 25.08 5.88
C GLY A 250 -0.91 24.04 5.81
N TRP A 251 -0.70 23.42 4.64
CA TRP A 251 0.32 22.38 4.41
C TRP A 251 1.46 22.84 3.49
N GLU A 252 1.50 24.12 3.13
CA GLU A 252 2.46 24.71 2.20
C GLU A 252 3.92 24.48 2.65
N ASN A 253 4.14 24.47 3.96
CA ASN A 253 5.44 24.29 4.61
C ASN A 253 5.63 22.90 5.23
N VAL A 254 4.89 21.89 4.76
CA VAL A 254 5.01 20.53 5.31
C VAL A 254 6.46 20.02 5.23
N ALA A 255 6.95 19.51 6.36
CA ALA A 255 8.28 18.98 6.52
C ALA A 255 8.32 17.46 6.25
N VAL A 256 9.45 16.98 5.75
CA VAL A 256 9.74 15.54 5.60
C VAL A 256 10.35 15.04 6.91
N GLY A 257 9.58 14.28 7.68
CA GLY A 257 9.96 13.78 9.00
C GLY A 257 10.54 12.36 9.00
N TYR A 258 10.62 11.71 7.84
CA TYR A 258 11.34 10.45 7.66
C TYR A 258 12.75 10.76 7.14
N LYS A 259 13.79 10.48 7.95
CA LYS A 259 15.18 10.47 7.48
C LYS A 259 15.72 9.05 7.54
N ASP A 260 16.57 8.70 6.59
CA ASP A 260 17.18 7.36 6.43
C ASP A 260 18.23 7.01 7.51
N ALA A 261 18.44 7.87 8.50
CA ALA A 261 19.32 7.61 9.62
C ALA A 261 18.55 6.85 10.71
N GLY A 262 19.09 5.70 11.14
CA GLY A 262 18.55 4.89 12.23
C GLY A 262 18.61 5.59 13.59
N GLU A 263 17.78 6.61 13.80
CA GLU A 263 17.58 7.27 15.10
C GLU A 263 16.61 6.42 15.95
N VAL A 264 17.14 5.62 16.89
CA VAL A 264 17.46 5.96 18.30
C VAL A 264 16.20 6.25 19.14
N ASP A 265 15.80 5.23 19.89
CA ASP A 265 15.04 5.21 21.15
C ASP A 265 13.71 5.99 21.32
N LEU A 266 13.19 6.66 20.29
CA LEU A 266 11.90 7.33 20.36
C LEU A 266 10.73 6.36 20.05
N LYS A 267 9.67 6.44 20.86
CA LYS A 267 8.44 5.65 20.68
C LYS A 267 7.78 6.01 19.33
N PRO A 268 7.53 5.02 18.44
CA PRO A 268 7.06 5.31 17.08
C PRO A 268 5.67 5.96 17.11
N ARG A 269 5.53 7.13 16.48
CA ARG A 269 4.25 7.85 16.39
C ARG A 269 3.32 7.29 15.30
N ALA A 270 3.88 6.55 14.35
CA ALA A 270 3.17 5.92 13.25
C ALA A 270 3.79 4.54 12.89
N PRO A 271 3.04 3.65 12.23
CA PRO A 271 3.59 2.39 11.73
C PRO A 271 4.68 2.62 10.67
N GLY A 272 5.73 1.79 10.68
CA GLY A 272 6.77 1.78 9.64
C GLY A 272 8.03 2.59 9.95
N MET A 273 8.15 3.14 11.17
CA MET A 273 9.27 4.02 11.58
C MET A 273 10.45 3.30 12.24
N LYS A 274 10.23 2.25 13.05
CA LYS A 274 11.26 1.69 13.97
C LYS A 274 11.93 0.40 13.49
N TYR A 275 11.21 -0.48 12.81
CA TYR A 275 11.69 -1.84 12.51
C TYR A 275 12.08 -2.00 11.04
N ARG A 276 13.01 -2.93 10.75
CA ARG A 276 13.29 -3.38 9.37
C ARG A 276 12.03 -4.05 8.84
N HIS A 277 11.37 -3.37 7.92
CA HIS A 277 10.15 -3.82 7.27
C HIS A 277 10.51 -4.18 5.82
N TYR A 278 9.75 -5.12 5.23
CA TYR A 278 9.77 -5.41 3.80
C TYR A 278 10.92 -6.30 3.28
N SER A 279 11.59 -7.03 4.15
CA SER A 279 12.66 -7.94 3.73
C SER A 279 12.06 -9.28 3.26
N PRO A 280 12.24 -9.65 1.96
CA PRO A 280 11.98 -11.01 1.50
C PRO A 280 12.94 -12.01 2.17
N LYS A 281 12.76 -13.31 1.94
CA LYS A 281 13.70 -14.34 2.42
C LYS A 281 15.03 -14.27 1.67
N ALA A 282 14.96 -13.98 0.37
CA ALA A 282 16.14 -13.78 -0.46
C ALA A 282 16.88 -12.49 -0.06
N ARG A 283 18.21 -12.49 -0.20
CA ARG A 283 19.02 -11.28 -0.03
C ARG A 283 18.65 -10.25 -1.10
N VAL A 284 18.35 -9.01 -0.72
CA VAL A 284 18.07 -7.94 -1.69
C VAL A 284 19.29 -7.05 -1.89
N VAL A 285 19.69 -6.88 -3.14
CA VAL A 285 20.70 -5.90 -3.57
C VAL A 285 20.02 -4.82 -4.40
N LEU A 286 19.99 -3.60 -3.86
CA LEU A 286 19.46 -2.44 -4.56
C LEU A 286 20.57 -1.78 -5.38
N TYR A 287 20.31 -1.59 -6.66
CA TYR A 287 21.11 -0.79 -7.56
C TYR A 287 20.45 0.59 -7.67
N GLU A 288 21.04 1.62 -7.06
CA GLU A 288 20.46 2.97 -7.03
C GLU A 288 20.30 3.52 -8.46
N ALA A 289 19.42 4.50 -8.60
CA ALA A 289 19.02 5.04 -9.90
C ALA A 289 20.23 5.38 -10.78
N GLY A 290 20.23 4.86 -12.01
CA GLY A 290 21.25 5.15 -13.00
C GLY A 290 22.50 4.26 -12.97
N THR A 291 22.64 3.39 -11.96
CA THR A 291 23.70 2.37 -11.96
C THR A 291 23.51 1.35 -13.11
N GLN A 292 24.63 0.81 -13.59
CA GLN A 292 24.62 -0.20 -14.64
C GLN A 292 24.11 -1.54 -14.12
N ALA A 293 23.46 -2.31 -15.01
CA ALA A 293 23.04 -3.66 -14.69
C ALA A 293 24.26 -4.53 -14.33
N PRO A 294 24.16 -5.38 -13.29
CA PRO A 294 25.23 -6.30 -12.97
C PRO A 294 25.43 -7.33 -14.07
N ASP A 295 26.68 -7.76 -14.26
CA ASP A 295 27.00 -8.92 -15.08
C ASP A 295 26.67 -10.20 -14.28
N VAL A 296 25.44 -10.66 -14.44
CA VAL A 296 24.88 -11.80 -13.68
C VAL A 296 25.65 -13.09 -13.97
N GLN A 297 26.31 -13.20 -15.12
CA GLN A 297 27.14 -14.37 -15.46
C GLN A 297 28.46 -14.42 -14.68
N LYS A 298 28.93 -13.28 -14.17
CA LYS A 298 30.14 -13.17 -13.35
C LYS A 298 29.86 -13.20 -11.84
N MET A 299 28.60 -13.33 -11.43
CA MET A 299 28.26 -13.47 -10.02
C MET A 299 28.74 -14.82 -9.46
N ALA A 300 29.17 -14.82 -8.20
CA ALA A 300 29.84 -15.95 -7.57
C ALA A 300 28.98 -17.23 -7.56
N GLU A 301 29.62 -18.41 -7.66
CA GLU A 301 29.00 -19.74 -7.66
C GLU A 301 28.08 -20.05 -6.45
N ALA A 302 28.12 -19.21 -5.41
CA ALA A 302 27.26 -19.31 -4.22
C ALA A 302 25.81 -18.83 -4.45
N ASP A 303 25.57 -17.99 -5.48
CA ASP A 303 24.24 -17.46 -5.82
C ASP A 303 23.63 -18.25 -7.00
N ARG A 304 23.41 -19.56 -6.82
CA ARG A 304 22.93 -20.46 -7.90
C ARG A 304 21.54 -20.12 -8.46
N SER A 305 20.74 -19.31 -7.76
CA SER A 305 19.43 -18.85 -8.23
C SER A 305 19.26 -17.35 -7.98
N VAL A 306 19.11 -16.56 -9.05
CA VAL A 306 19.11 -15.09 -9.04
C VAL A 306 17.75 -14.58 -9.51
N GLY A 307 17.14 -13.71 -8.72
CA GLY A 307 15.99 -12.92 -9.11
C GLY A 307 16.42 -11.54 -9.62
N ILE A 308 15.82 -11.06 -10.71
CA ILE A 308 16.08 -9.73 -11.27
C ILE A 308 14.74 -8.99 -11.37
N ILE A 309 14.66 -7.80 -10.77
CA ILE A 309 13.54 -6.87 -10.94
C ILE A 309 14.06 -5.70 -11.77
N ARG A 310 13.55 -5.58 -13.00
CA ARG A 310 13.87 -4.49 -13.93
C ARG A 310 12.76 -3.45 -13.94
N THR A 311 13.13 -2.21 -14.23
CA THR A 311 12.22 -1.08 -14.36
C THR A 311 12.39 -0.40 -15.72
N LYS A 312 13.41 0.43 -15.89
CA LYS A 312 13.51 1.35 -17.04
C LYS A 312 14.72 1.12 -17.94
N ARG A 313 15.92 0.94 -17.39
CA ARG A 313 17.18 0.96 -18.16
C ARG A 313 17.75 -0.43 -18.36
N TRP A 314 17.50 -1.36 -17.43
CA TRP A 314 18.06 -2.71 -17.53
C TRP A 314 17.38 -3.49 -18.67
N LYS A 315 18.21 -4.02 -19.57
CA LYS A 315 17.76 -4.95 -20.62
C LYS A 315 17.54 -6.34 -20.03
N SER A 316 16.72 -7.16 -20.71
CA SER A 316 16.50 -8.55 -20.30
C SER A 316 17.79 -9.37 -20.31
N ALA A 317 17.98 -10.19 -19.28
CA ALA A 317 19.11 -11.11 -19.19
C ALA A 317 19.13 -12.16 -20.32
N ALA A 318 17.99 -12.42 -20.98
CA ALA A 318 17.90 -13.28 -22.15
C ALA A 318 18.62 -12.73 -23.39
N GLY A 319 18.84 -11.41 -23.46
CA GLY A 319 19.47 -10.73 -24.60
C GLY A 319 20.97 -10.50 -24.44
N SER A 320 21.59 -10.92 -23.33
CA SER A 320 23.01 -10.66 -23.03
C SER A 320 23.95 -11.78 -23.51
N SER A 321 23.41 -12.89 -23.99
CA SER A 321 24.19 -13.96 -24.62
C SER A 321 24.29 -13.71 -26.13
N GLY A 322 25.21 -12.85 -26.57
CA GLY A 322 25.52 -12.81 -28.01
C GLY A 322 26.33 -11.65 -28.56
N ASP A 323 26.21 -10.42 -28.04
CA ASP A 323 26.77 -9.26 -28.77
C ASP A 323 27.82 -8.50 -27.96
N ALA A 324 28.98 -9.14 -27.79
CA ALA A 324 30.24 -8.42 -27.72
C ALA A 324 30.93 -8.60 -29.09
N GLU A 325 31.25 -7.47 -29.73
CA GLU A 325 31.87 -7.30 -31.06
C GLU A 325 30.93 -7.18 -32.26
N MET A 326 30.49 -5.94 -32.57
CA MET A 326 30.72 -5.27 -33.86
C MET A 326 29.93 -3.94 -33.92
N GLU A 327 30.54 -2.85 -33.46
CA GLU A 327 30.23 -1.53 -34.01
C GLU A 327 31.11 -1.32 -35.24
N GLN A 328 30.52 -1.47 -36.44
CA GLN A 328 30.90 -0.71 -37.65
C GLN A 328 29.92 -0.97 -38.81
N ASN A 329 29.36 0.13 -39.33
CA ASN A 329 28.83 0.33 -40.69
C ASN A 329 27.79 -0.65 -41.26
N ASN A 330 26.53 -0.20 -41.36
CA ASN A 330 25.96 0.34 -42.61
C ASN A 330 24.44 0.54 -42.47
N GLY A 331 23.95 1.66 -43.00
CA GLY A 331 22.51 1.93 -43.09
C GLY A 331 21.83 1.10 -44.18
N THR A 332 20.67 0.56 -43.85
CA THR A 332 19.55 0.37 -44.79
C THR A 332 18.24 0.25 -44.01
N GLU A 333 17.25 1.07 -44.35
CA GLU A 333 15.83 0.84 -44.02
C GLU A 333 15.36 -0.48 -44.62
N ILE A 334 14.62 -1.34 -43.90
CA ILE A 334 13.34 -1.96 -44.34
C ILE A 334 12.54 -2.58 -43.15
N ASN A 335 11.26 -2.21 -43.09
CA ASN A 335 10.00 -2.88 -42.63
C ASN A 335 9.87 -3.82 -41.41
N GLU A 336 8.75 -3.54 -40.72
CA GLU A 336 8.02 -4.27 -39.68
C GLU A 336 7.70 -5.75 -39.98
N SER A 337 7.75 -6.61 -38.96
CA SER A 337 6.65 -7.54 -38.64
C SER A 337 6.80 -8.22 -37.26
N ASN A 338 5.85 -7.87 -36.38
CA ASN A 338 5.18 -8.63 -35.30
C ASN A 338 5.93 -9.47 -34.25
N GLY A 339 5.65 -9.13 -32.99
CA GLY A 339 5.75 -10.07 -31.87
C GLY A 339 5.63 -9.49 -30.44
N THR A 340 5.00 -8.33 -30.22
CA THR A 340 4.85 -7.76 -28.87
C THR A 340 3.48 -8.09 -28.27
N ASN A 341 3.49 -8.79 -27.14
CA ASN A 341 2.37 -8.87 -26.20
C ASN A 341 2.18 -7.49 -25.55
N GLY A 342 1.39 -6.64 -26.21
CA GLY A 342 1.15 -5.27 -25.83
C GLY A 342 0.23 -5.15 -24.61
N PHE A 343 0.76 -4.53 -23.55
CA PHE A 343 -0.04 -3.75 -22.61
C PHE A 343 -0.82 -2.70 -23.40
N VAL A 344 -2.15 -2.67 -23.21
CA VAL A 344 -3.00 -1.64 -23.81
C VAL A 344 -2.66 -0.30 -23.18
N HIS A 345 -1.95 0.54 -23.93
CA HIS A 345 -1.71 1.94 -23.59
C HIS A 345 -3.03 2.73 -23.66
N HIS A 346 -3.53 3.20 -22.53
CA HIS A 346 -4.41 4.36 -22.52
C HIS A 346 -3.56 5.62 -22.42
N ALA A 347 -3.67 6.46 -23.45
CA ALA A 347 -3.08 7.78 -23.49
C ALA A 347 -3.59 8.63 -22.32
N SER A 348 -2.72 9.46 -21.76
CA SER A 348 -3.05 10.48 -20.77
C SER A 348 -4.08 11.45 -21.34
N ASP A 349 -5.32 11.38 -20.86
CA ASP A 349 -6.34 12.35 -21.22
C ASP A 349 -6.00 13.75 -20.63
N PRO A 350 -6.15 14.82 -21.42
CA PRO A 350 -5.99 16.17 -20.92
C PRO A 350 -7.15 16.56 -19.99
N LEU A 351 -6.83 17.31 -18.94
CA LEU A 351 -7.81 17.86 -17.98
C LEU A 351 -8.93 18.63 -18.70
N PRO A 352 -10.22 18.37 -18.40
CA PRO A 352 -11.31 19.06 -19.07
C PRO A 352 -11.43 20.51 -18.57
N PRO A 353 -11.85 21.45 -19.44
CA PRO A 353 -12.07 22.84 -19.07
C PRO A 353 -13.29 22.98 -18.16
N ALA A 354 -13.27 24.02 -17.32
CA ALA A 354 -14.33 24.28 -16.35
C ALA A 354 -15.66 24.65 -17.03
N GLY A 355 -16.65 23.75 -16.95
CA GLY A 355 -18.04 24.04 -17.29
C GLY A 355 -18.87 22.79 -17.62
N SER A 356 -19.85 22.50 -16.74
CA SER A 356 -20.93 21.49 -16.81
C SER A 356 -20.53 19.99 -16.78
N ASP A 357 -21.09 19.28 -15.79
CA ASP A 357 -20.90 17.86 -15.39
C ASP A 357 -19.54 17.47 -14.79
N GLN A 358 -19.08 18.24 -13.78
CA GLN A 358 -17.96 17.83 -12.93
C GLN A 358 -18.36 16.67 -12.00
N ILE A 359 -17.90 15.46 -12.31
CA ILE A 359 -17.76 14.38 -11.32
C ILE A 359 -16.90 14.94 -10.18
N SER A 360 -17.41 14.97 -8.93
CA SER A 360 -16.60 15.38 -7.77
C SER A 360 -15.34 14.49 -7.72
N SER A 361 -14.17 15.06 -7.42
CA SER A 361 -12.91 14.31 -7.30
C SER A 361 -13.04 13.08 -6.39
N GLN A 362 -13.95 13.16 -5.41
CA GLN A 362 -14.31 12.09 -4.47
C GLN A 362 -15.08 10.93 -5.13
N ARG A 363 -16.03 11.22 -6.02
CA ARG A 363 -16.71 10.19 -6.84
C ARG A 363 -15.72 9.54 -7.82
N ALA A 364 -14.87 10.33 -8.46
CA ALA A 364 -13.81 9.82 -9.34
C ALA A 364 -12.84 8.89 -8.57
N ASN A 365 -12.44 9.30 -7.36
CA ASN A 365 -11.61 8.49 -6.47
C ASN A 365 -12.25 7.12 -6.19
N LEU A 366 -13.54 7.08 -5.83
CA LEU A 366 -14.16 5.81 -5.45
C LEU A 366 -14.48 4.92 -6.67
N LEU A 367 -14.80 5.50 -7.82
CA LEU A 367 -14.96 4.74 -9.07
C LEU A 367 -13.63 4.13 -9.56
N GLN A 368 -12.49 4.77 -9.29
CA GLN A 368 -11.18 4.21 -9.59
C GLN A 368 -10.91 2.89 -8.82
N SER A 369 -11.53 2.69 -7.65
CA SER A 369 -11.39 1.45 -6.87
C SER A 369 -11.97 0.19 -7.53
N LEU A 370 -12.67 0.36 -8.66
CA LEU A 370 -13.31 -0.71 -9.42
C LEU A 370 -12.42 -1.25 -10.55
N THR A 371 -11.26 -0.64 -10.82
CA THR A 371 -10.32 -1.09 -11.84
C THR A 371 -9.52 -2.31 -11.34
N GLN A 372 -9.50 -3.39 -12.12
CA GLN A 372 -8.73 -4.61 -11.79
C GLN A 372 -7.31 -4.54 -12.36
N HIS A 373 -6.35 -5.11 -11.62
CA HIS A 373 -4.94 -5.17 -12.01
C HIS A 373 -4.39 -6.60 -11.92
N GLN A 374 -3.34 -6.89 -12.68
CA GLN A 374 -2.68 -8.19 -12.68
C GLN A 374 -1.45 -8.20 -11.78
N VAL A 375 -1.17 -9.37 -11.19
CA VAL A 375 0.05 -9.62 -10.42
C VAL A 375 1.21 -9.86 -11.41
N PRO A 376 2.39 -9.26 -11.21
CA PRO A 376 3.58 -9.56 -12.02
C PRO A 376 3.96 -11.04 -11.91
N HIS A 377 4.42 -11.63 -13.02
CA HIS A 377 4.90 -13.00 -13.06
C HIS A 377 6.37 -13.05 -13.45
N ALA A 378 7.13 -13.93 -12.79
CA ALA A 378 8.54 -14.16 -13.10
C ALA A 378 8.71 -15.06 -14.32
N SER A 379 9.52 -14.61 -15.26
CA SER A 379 9.99 -15.39 -16.40
C SER A 379 11.29 -16.08 -16.04
N HIS A 380 11.36 -17.40 -16.26
CA HIS A 380 12.61 -18.15 -16.14
C HIS A 380 13.47 -17.92 -17.38
N ILE A 381 14.72 -17.53 -17.19
CA ILE A 381 15.68 -17.29 -18.26
C ILE A 381 16.63 -18.50 -18.35
N ASN A 382 16.51 -19.25 -19.44
CA ASN A 382 17.41 -20.38 -19.71
C ASN A 382 18.80 -19.83 -20.07
N THR A 383 19.76 -19.95 -19.16
CA THR A 383 21.17 -19.70 -19.48
C THR A 383 21.87 -21.02 -19.82
N SER A 384 22.89 -20.98 -20.66
CA SER A 384 23.73 -22.14 -21.00
C SER A 384 24.62 -22.62 -19.84
N GLY A 385 24.56 -21.95 -18.67
CA GLY A 385 25.31 -22.27 -17.46
C GLY A 385 24.45 -22.90 -16.36
N SER A 386 25.04 -23.05 -15.16
CA SER A 386 24.41 -23.64 -13.96
C SER A 386 23.61 -22.64 -13.11
N LEU A 387 23.36 -21.43 -13.62
CA LEU A 387 22.66 -20.34 -12.95
C LEU A 387 21.17 -20.33 -13.33
N ASP A 388 20.32 -20.47 -12.33
CA ASP A 388 18.86 -20.32 -12.44
C ASP A 388 18.49 -18.83 -12.32
N ILE A 389 17.91 -18.24 -13.36
CA ILE A 389 17.60 -16.81 -13.38
C ILE A 389 16.10 -16.60 -13.55
N TRP A 390 15.52 -15.84 -12.63
CA TRP A 390 14.13 -15.41 -12.67
C TRP A 390 14.05 -13.91 -12.84
N GLU A 391 13.29 -13.46 -13.83
CA GLU A 391 13.21 -12.05 -14.19
C GLU A 391 11.77 -11.53 -14.11
N ILE A 392 11.59 -10.33 -13.56
CA ILE A 392 10.32 -9.60 -13.56
C ILE A 392 10.59 -8.19 -14.12
N ASP A 393 9.81 -7.81 -15.11
CA ASP A 393 9.80 -6.45 -15.67
C ASP A 393 8.59 -5.68 -15.12
N LEU A 394 8.86 -4.66 -14.32
CA LEU A 394 7.82 -3.78 -13.77
C LEU A 394 7.51 -2.58 -14.68
N GLY A 395 8.29 -2.40 -15.74
CA GLY A 395 8.19 -1.27 -16.66
C GLY A 395 8.71 0.05 -16.09
N PRO A 396 8.70 1.10 -16.93
CA PRO A 396 9.34 2.38 -16.62
C PRO A 396 8.44 3.37 -15.85
N ASP A 397 7.16 3.03 -15.66
CA ASP A 397 6.19 3.89 -14.99
C ASP A 397 6.24 3.73 -13.47
N THR A 398 6.44 4.83 -12.75
CA THR A 398 6.60 4.84 -11.29
C THR A 398 5.40 4.23 -10.55
N LYS A 399 4.17 4.44 -11.04
CA LYS A 399 2.97 3.85 -10.43
C LYS A 399 2.90 2.34 -10.68
N GLY A 400 3.27 1.91 -11.89
CA GLY A 400 3.45 0.50 -12.23
C GLY A 400 4.48 -0.20 -11.33
N VAL A 401 5.63 0.44 -11.11
CA VAL A 401 6.66 -0.06 -10.19
C VAL A 401 6.13 -0.15 -8.76
N ALA A 402 5.49 0.90 -8.25
CA ALA A 402 4.89 0.91 -6.90
C ALA A 402 3.87 -0.22 -6.71
N ARG A 403 2.99 -0.41 -7.69
CA ARG A 403 1.98 -1.47 -7.70
C ARG A 403 2.60 -2.86 -7.70
N GLY A 404 3.63 -3.07 -8.52
CA GLY A 404 4.23 -4.37 -8.77
C GLY A 404 5.32 -4.78 -7.78
N LEU A 405 5.96 -3.84 -7.07
CA LEU A 405 7.17 -4.09 -6.31
C LEU A 405 7.03 -5.21 -5.27
N PHE A 406 6.05 -5.12 -4.36
CA PHE A 406 5.91 -6.15 -3.32
C PHE A 406 5.50 -7.51 -3.89
N SER A 407 4.68 -7.51 -4.94
CA SER A 407 4.32 -8.74 -5.65
C SER A 407 5.54 -9.38 -6.31
N ALA A 408 6.41 -8.57 -6.94
CA ALA A 408 7.64 -9.05 -7.56
C ALA A 408 8.62 -9.65 -6.55
N LEU A 409 8.82 -8.98 -5.41
CA LEU A 409 9.64 -9.53 -4.32
C LEU A 409 9.09 -10.87 -3.80
N ARG A 410 7.76 -10.98 -3.68
CA ARG A 410 7.09 -12.20 -3.21
C ARG A 410 7.14 -13.35 -4.23
N GLU A 411 6.94 -13.05 -5.51
CA GLU A 411 7.03 -14.04 -6.58
C GLU A 411 8.45 -14.63 -6.66
N LEU A 412 9.48 -13.79 -6.57
CA LEU A 412 10.87 -14.26 -6.55
C LEU A 412 11.21 -15.09 -5.29
N ASP A 413 10.69 -14.70 -4.13
CA ASP A 413 10.77 -15.52 -2.90
C ASP A 413 10.11 -16.90 -3.08
N LYS A 414 9.00 -16.97 -3.82
CA LYS A 414 8.29 -18.21 -4.13
C LYS A 414 9.07 -19.10 -5.09
N LYS A 415 9.87 -18.52 -5.99
CA LYS A 415 10.83 -19.26 -6.83
C LYS A 415 12.04 -19.77 -6.05
N GLY A 416 12.26 -19.28 -4.84
CA GLY A 416 13.35 -19.74 -3.98
C GLY A 416 14.72 -19.21 -4.40
N VAL A 417 14.77 -18.03 -5.04
CA VAL A 417 16.04 -17.38 -5.41
C VAL A 417 16.84 -17.03 -4.16
N SER A 418 18.18 -17.11 -4.24
CA SER A 418 19.06 -16.77 -3.10
C SER A 418 19.31 -15.26 -2.99
N VAL A 419 19.28 -14.56 -4.12
CA VAL A 419 19.50 -13.12 -4.22
C VAL A 419 18.51 -12.48 -5.19
N ILE A 420 18.03 -11.28 -4.86
CA ILE A 420 17.21 -10.43 -5.73
C ILE A 420 17.99 -9.15 -6.02
N LEU A 421 18.22 -8.90 -7.31
CA LEU A 421 18.83 -7.69 -7.84
C LEU A 421 17.71 -6.76 -8.30
N VAL A 422 17.67 -5.54 -7.76
CA VAL A 422 16.60 -4.59 -8.07
C VAL A 422 17.17 -3.34 -8.71
N GLU A 423 16.67 -3.01 -9.89
CA GLU A 423 16.89 -1.72 -10.54
C GLU A 423 16.09 -0.62 -9.83
N GLY A 424 16.79 0.29 -9.16
CA GLY A 424 16.21 1.46 -8.51
C GLY A 424 15.72 2.50 -9.51
N ILE A 425 14.75 3.30 -9.08
CA ILE A 425 14.18 4.40 -9.84
C ILE A 425 14.64 5.74 -9.26
N ASP A 426 14.69 6.77 -10.11
CA ASP A 426 15.08 8.12 -9.70
C ASP A 426 14.01 8.72 -8.78
N ASP A 427 14.38 8.99 -7.53
CA ASP A 427 13.55 9.67 -6.53
C ASP A 427 13.99 11.11 -6.25
N THR A 428 14.89 11.65 -7.09
CA THR A 428 15.35 13.05 -7.04
C THR A 428 14.62 13.92 -8.05
N VAL A 429 14.13 13.32 -9.14
CA VAL A 429 13.40 13.99 -10.23
C VAL A 429 12.06 13.29 -10.45
N GLY A 430 11.01 13.67 -9.74
CA GLY A 430 9.69 13.08 -9.96
C GLY A 430 8.71 13.24 -8.80
N ASP A 431 7.55 12.61 -8.95
CA ASP A 431 6.52 12.53 -7.90
C ASP A 431 6.98 11.59 -6.76
N ASP A 432 6.69 11.95 -5.50
CA ASP A 432 7.13 11.21 -4.29
C ASP A 432 6.68 9.74 -4.20
N ILE A 433 5.85 9.22 -5.10
CA ILE A 433 5.64 7.77 -5.20
C ILE A 433 6.99 7.08 -5.47
N ALA A 434 7.89 7.70 -6.24
CA ALA A 434 9.26 7.21 -6.40
C ALA A 434 10.01 7.18 -5.06
N ALA A 435 9.89 8.24 -4.26
CA ALA A 435 10.47 8.29 -2.91
C ALA A 435 9.85 7.24 -1.97
N ALA A 436 8.55 6.94 -2.09
CA ALA A 436 7.90 5.88 -1.35
C ALA A 436 8.47 4.50 -1.74
N VAL A 437 8.57 4.21 -3.04
CA VAL A 437 9.17 2.98 -3.58
C VAL A 437 10.61 2.84 -3.12
N MET A 438 11.43 3.86 -3.32
CA MET A 438 12.85 3.84 -2.92
C MET A 438 13.01 3.74 -1.41
N ASN A 439 12.15 4.36 -0.60
CA ASN A 439 12.16 4.16 0.85
C ASN A 439 11.92 2.68 1.24
N ARG A 440 11.02 1.98 0.52
CA ARG A 440 10.77 0.54 0.76
C ARG A 440 11.94 -0.31 0.29
N LEU A 441 12.48 -0.06 -0.89
CA LEU A 441 13.65 -0.77 -1.42
C LEU A 441 14.88 -0.59 -0.54
N ARG A 442 15.18 0.63 -0.11
CA ARG A 442 16.31 0.93 0.78
C ARG A 442 16.17 0.25 2.15
N LYS A 443 14.95 0.07 2.66
CA LYS A 443 14.66 -0.67 3.90
C LYS A 443 14.76 -2.20 3.72
N ALA A 444 14.33 -2.70 2.56
CA ALA A 444 14.40 -4.13 2.21
C ALA A 444 15.84 -4.58 1.89
N ALA A 445 16.64 -3.72 1.28
CA ALA A 445 17.99 -4.01 0.82
C ALA A 445 18.97 -4.31 1.97
N GLU A 446 19.77 -5.35 1.76
CA GLU A 446 20.92 -5.69 2.60
C GLU A 446 22.18 -4.99 2.12
N SER A 447 22.31 -4.84 0.79
CA SER A 447 23.40 -4.13 0.13
C SER A 447 22.85 -3.10 -0.86
N ARG A 448 23.54 -1.98 -1.00
CA ARG A 448 23.21 -0.91 -1.95
C ARG A 448 24.42 -0.62 -2.83
N ILE A 449 24.21 -0.59 -4.14
CA ILE A 449 25.20 -0.20 -5.14
C ILE A 449 24.84 1.20 -5.61
N LYS A 450 25.77 2.14 -5.43
CA LYS A 450 25.63 3.54 -5.86
C LYS A 450 26.41 3.78 -7.15
N LEU A 451 26.16 4.91 -7.80
CA LEU A 451 26.99 5.40 -8.89
C LEU A 451 28.42 5.68 -8.37
N ASP A 452 29.43 5.32 -9.15
CA ASP A 452 30.83 5.60 -8.81
C ASP A 452 31.04 7.11 -8.67
N GLY A 453 31.27 7.58 -7.44
CA GLY A 453 31.48 9.01 -7.12
C GLY A 453 30.65 9.58 -5.96
N GLU A 454 29.77 8.79 -5.33
CA GLU A 454 28.92 9.20 -4.18
C GLU A 454 29.13 8.43 -2.87
#